data_AF-A0A6J8B4I5-F1
#
_entry.id   AF-A0A6J8B4I5-F1
#
_cell.length_a   1.000
_cell.length_b   1.000
_cell.length_c   1.000
_cell.angle_alpha   90.00
_cell.angle_beta   90.00
_cell.angle_gamma   90.00
#
_symmetry.space_group_name_H-M   'P 1'
#
loop_
_entity.id
_entity.type
_entity.pdbx_description
1 polymer ?
#
loop_
_entity_poly.entity_id
_entity_poly.type
_entity_poly.pdbx_seq_one_letter_code
_entity_poly.pdbx_strand_id
1 'polypeptide(L)'
;MLVEPNAKLIRNGILISTALVNTTKRKVAISAINCRDRDITLKRNKVVGSIQTVKAISDLVSASELNNSSELPEHLTGLIDRVSSKMTESQKQNLKKLVIKYQDIVLGPDGKLGKTDIVRHPIDTGNTKPVKIPPRRVPIKQRKVIDQELDLENDTK
;
A
#
# COMPACT_ATOMS: atom_id res chain seq x y z
N MET A 1 -6.07 -16.41 16.78
CA MET A 1 -7.31 -16.66 16.00
C MET A 1 -7.61 -15.42 15.17
N LEU A 2 -8.19 -15.55 13.99
CA LEU A 2 -8.59 -14.43 13.13
C LEU A 2 -10.03 -14.03 13.44
N VAL A 3 -10.29 -12.73 13.60
CA VAL A 3 -11.64 -12.17 13.70
C VAL A 3 -12.07 -11.71 12.32
N GLU A 4 -13.24 -12.17 11.89
CA GLU A 4 -13.89 -11.71 10.66
C GLU A 4 -15.18 -10.95 10.98
N PRO A 5 -15.38 -9.76 10.40
CA PRO A 5 -16.54 -8.94 10.69
C PRO A 5 -17.82 -9.53 10.09
N ASN A 6 -18.95 -9.36 10.78
CA ASN A 6 -20.25 -9.78 10.24
C ASN A 6 -20.69 -8.82 9.13
N ALA A 7 -20.92 -9.35 7.92
CA ALA A 7 -21.36 -8.59 6.76
C ALA A 7 -22.63 -7.75 7.00
N LYS A 8 -23.52 -8.17 7.91
CA LYS A 8 -24.73 -7.41 8.27
C LYS A 8 -24.41 -6.09 8.98
N LEU A 9 -23.31 -6.00 9.72
CA LEU A 9 -22.89 -4.77 10.39
C LEU A 9 -22.25 -3.78 9.42
N ILE A 10 -21.52 -4.31 8.43
CA ILE A 10 -20.97 -3.52 7.31
C ILE A 10 -22.11 -2.84 6.54
N ARG A 11 -23.19 -3.57 6.22
CA ARG A 11 -24.39 -3.01 5.57
C ARG A 11 -25.06 -1.90 6.39
N ASN A 12 -24.98 -1.99 7.71
CA ASN A 12 -25.51 -0.97 8.63
C ASN A 12 -24.56 0.21 8.85
N GLY A 13 -23.39 0.23 8.20
CA GLY A 13 -22.42 1.32 8.29
C GLY A 13 -21.45 1.22 9.47
N ILE A 14 -21.33 0.06 10.11
CA ILE A 14 -20.28 -0.20 11.09
C ILE A 14 -19.19 -1.05 10.42
N LEU A 15 -18.00 -0.48 10.28
CA LEU A 15 -16.80 -1.21 9.88
C LEU A 15 -16.14 -1.79 11.12
N ILE A 16 -15.73 -3.05 11.04
CA ILE A 16 -14.97 -3.73 12.10
C ILE A 16 -13.70 -4.25 11.45
N SER A 17 -12.55 -4.02 12.09
CA SER A 17 -11.27 -4.48 11.55
C SER A 17 -11.15 -6.01 11.62
N THR A 18 -10.64 -6.61 10.55
CA THR A 18 -10.12 -7.97 10.57
C THR A 18 -8.81 -7.97 11.35
N ALA A 19 -8.71 -8.76 12.41
CA ALA A 19 -7.55 -8.75 13.29
C ALA A 19 -7.19 -10.15 13.79
N LEU A 20 -5.89 -10.40 13.95
CA LEU A 20 -5.38 -11.55 14.68
C LEU A 20 -5.43 -11.25 16.18
N VAL A 21 -6.17 -12.06 16.91
CA VAL A 21 -6.42 -11.85 18.34
C VAL A 21 -6.03 -13.07 19.16
N ASN A 22 -5.58 -12.81 20.39
CA ASN A 22 -5.33 -13.81 21.40
C ASN A 22 -6.59 -14.00 22.25
N THR A 23 -7.16 -15.21 22.23
CA THR A 23 -8.42 -15.55 22.90
C THR A 23 -8.22 -16.17 24.29
N THR A 24 -6.99 -16.31 24.78
CA THR A 24 -6.68 -16.89 26.10
C THR A 24 -7.44 -16.23 27.27
N LYS A 25 -7.74 -14.93 27.17
CA LYS A 25 -8.41 -14.16 28.23
C LYS A 25 -9.94 -14.10 28.11
N ARG A 26 -10.59 -14.90 27.25
CA ARG A 26 -12.05 -14.91 26.95
C ARG A 26 -12.67 -13.55 26.57
N LYS A 27 -11.87 -12.49 26.51
CA LYS A 27 -12.24 -11.13 26.09
C LYS A 27 -11.28 -10.74 24.97
N VAL A 28 -11.85 -10.19 23.91
CA VAL A 28 -11.11 -9.72 22.73
C VAL A 28 -11.55 -8.29 22.48
N ALA A 29 -10.59 -7.38 22.36
CA ALA A 29 -10.83 -6.03 21.88
C ALA A 29 -10.71 -6.02 20.35
N ILE A 30 -11.66 -5.36 19.69
CA ILE A 30 -11.69 -5.18 18.24
C ILE A 30 -11.95 -3.71 17.94
N SER A 31 -11.36 -3.18 16.87
CA SER A 31 -11.60 -1.81 16.45
C SER A 31 -12.85 -1.75 15.58
N ALA A 32 -13.75 -0.82 15.90
CA ALA A 32 -14.95 -0.57 15.11
C ALA A 32 -15.06 0.93 14.79
N ILE A 33 -15.48 1.24 13.57
CA ILE A 33 -15.72 2.59 13.08
C ILE A 33 -17.18 2.71 12.66
N ASN A 34 -17.82 3.79 13.10
CA ASN A 34 -19.09 4.22 12.55
C ASN A 34 -18.82 5.06 11.28
N CYS A 35 -19.28 4.58 10.13
CA CYS A 35 -19.14 5.27 8.84
C CYS A 35 -20.40 6.04 8.44
N ARG A 36 -21.31 6.28 9.38
CA ARG A 36 -22.49 7.11 9.19
C ARG A 36 -22.33 8.40 10.00
N ASP A 37 -23.08 9.39 9.58
CA ASP A 37 -23.29 10.70 10.20
C ASP A 37 -24.29 10.67 11.38
N ARG A 38 -24.74 9.48 11.79
CA ARG A 38 -25.71 9.26 12.87
C ARG A 38 -25.20 8.23 13.86
N ASP A 39 -25.66 8.34 15.11
CA ASP A 39 -25.34 7.37 16.15
C ASP A 39 -25.88 5.98 15.83
N ILE A 40 -25.07 4.95 16.12
CA ILE A 40 -25.47 3.55 15.95
C ILE A 40 -25.36 2.81 17.29
N THR A 41 -26.49 2.30 17.78
CA THR A 41 -26.53 1.54 19.04
C THR A 41 -26.23 0.05 18.83
N LEU A 42 -25.18 -0.45 19.48
CA LEU A 42 -24.85 -1.87 19.57
C LEU A 42 -25.40 -2.46 20.87
N LYS A 43 -26.43 -3.30 20.77
CA LYS A 43 -27.01 -4.00 21.93
C LYS A 43 -26.05 -5.08 22.46
N ARG A 44 -26.09 -5.32 23.77
CA ARG A 44 -25.40 -6.46 24.40
C ARG A 44 -25.85 -7.77 23.73
N ASN A 45 -24.93 -8.72 23.58
CA ASN A 45 -25.14 -10.01 22.88
C ASN A 45 -25.40 -9.91 21.36
N LYS A 46 -25.18 -8.74 20.74
CA LYS A 46 -25.20 -8.63 19.27
C LYS A 46 -23.92 -9.26 18.70
N VAL A 47 -24.10 -10.18 17.75
CA VAL A 47 -22.98 -10.86 17.09
C VAL A 47 -22.25 -9.88 16.17
N VAL A 48 -20.99 -9.60 16.49
CA VAL A 48 -20.14 -8.63 15.76
C VAL A 48 -19.30 -9.24 14.64
N GLY A 49 -19.02 -10.53 14.74
CA GLY A 49 -18.17 -11.26 13.80
C GLY A 49 -18.01 -12.72 14.20
N SER A 50 -17.30 -13.48 13.38
CA SER A 50 -16.84 -14.84 13.66
C SER A 50 -15.37 -14.82 14.07
N ILE A 51 -14.96 -15.82 14.85
CA ILE A 51 -13.56 -16.05 15.20
C ILE A 51 -13.17 -17.41 14.63
N GLN A 52 -12.11 -17.42 13.82
CA GLN A 52 -11.60 -18.64 13.18
C GLN A 52 -10.17 -18.94 13.65
N THR A 53 -9.86 -20.22 13.82
CA THR A 53 -8.48 -20.65 14.08
C THR A 53 -7.74 -20.66 12.77
N VAL A 54 -6.69 -19.86 12.67
CA VAL A 54 -5.83 -19.79 11.49
C VAL A 54 -4.47 -20.39 11.83
N LYS A 55 -3.94 -21.19 10.91
CA LYS A 55 -2.56 -21.69 10.99
C LYS A 55 -1.66 -20.65 10.35
N ALA A 56 -0.49 -20.40 10.96
CA ALA A 56 0.56 -19.65 10.29
C ALA A 56 1.01 -20.48 9.08
N ILE A 57 0.87 -19.93 7.89
CA ILE A 57 1.42 -20.53 6.69
C ILE A 57 2.91 -20.16 6.71
N SER A 58 3.74 -21.09 7.15
CA SER A 58 5.21 -20.99 7.02
C SER A 58 5.65 -21.17 5.58
N ASP A 59 4.82 -21.86 4.79
CA ASP A 59 5.06 -22.16 3.38
C ASP A 59 4.18 -21.26 2.51
N LEU A 60 4.44 -19.94 2.58
CA LEU A 60 4.11 -19.09 1.45
C LEU A 60 5.07 -19.52 0.35
N VAL A 61 4.60 -20.47 -0.47
CA VAL A 61 5.12 -20.70 -1.81
C VAL A 61 5.29 -19.32 -2.43
N SER A 62 6.54 -19.04 -2.75
CA SER A 62 7.04 -17.81 -3.35
C SER A 62 6.00 -17.23 -4.29
N ALA A 63 5.64 -15.97 -4.06
CA ALA A 63 4.98 -15.17 -5.06
C ALA A 63 5.73 -15.38 -6.39
N SER A 64 5.00 -15.95 -7.36
CA SER A 64 5.25 -15.88 -8.80
C SER A 64 6.73 -15.94 -9.22
N GLU A 65 7.23 -17.10 -9.65
CA GLU A 65 8.35 -17.24 -10.60
C GLU A 65 9.39 -16.10 -10.58
N LEU A 66 9.85 -15.72 -9.39
CA LEU A 66 10.91 -14.75 -9.26
C LEU A 66 12.17 -15.54 -9.56
N ASN A 67 12.74 -15.25 -10.73
CA ASN A 67 14.12 -15.56 -11.06
C ASN A 67 14.94 -15.57 -9.78
N ASN A 68 15.38 -16.77 -9.36
CA ASN A 68 16.36 -16.96 -8.30
C ASN A 68 17.74 -16.48 -8.79
N SER A 69 17.82 -15.30 -9.38
CA SER A 69 19.06 -14.56 -9.44
C SER A 69 19.37 -14.22 -7.99
N SER A 70 20.29 -14.98 -7.39
CA SER A 70 20.93 -14.64 -6.11
C SER A 70 21.74 -13.33 -6.19
N GLU A 71 21.63 -12.63 -7.31
CA GLU A 71 22.36 -11.45 -7.71
C GLU A 71 21.47 -10.23 -7.51
N LEU A 72 22.06 -9.23 -6.87
CA LEU A 72 21.43 -7.95 -6.63
C LEU A 72 21.26 -7.22 -7.97
N PRO A 73 20.04 -6.76 -8.32
CA PRO A 73 19.84 -5.95 -9.52
C PRO A 73 20.76 -4.73 -9.54
N GLU A 74 21.30 -4.41 -10.72
CA GLU A 74 22.28 -3.33 -10.89
C GLU A 74 21.78 -1.98 -10.35
N HIS A 75 20.50 -1.66 -10.56
CA HIS A 75 19.88 -0.43 -10.07
C HIS A 75 19.78 -0.34 -8.53
N LEU A 76 19.89 -1.46 -7.81
CA LEU A 76 19.85 -1.50 -6.34
C LEU A 76 21.25 -1.52 -5.71
N THR A 77 22.31 -1.74 -6.50
CA THR A 77 23.70 -1.74 -6.01
C THR A 77 24.07 -0.41 -5.35
N GLY A 78 23.75 0.71 -6.01
CA GLY A 78 24.03 2.05 -5.50
C GLY A 78 23.34 2.38 -4.18
N LEU A 79 22.20 1.75 -3.87
CA LEU A 79 21.53 1.90 -2.58
C LEU A 79 22.32 1.25 -1.46
N ILE A 80 22.89 0.06 -1.70
CA ILE A 80 23.71 -0.66 -0.72
C ILE A 80 25.05 0.06 -0.52
N ASP A 81 25.70 0.48 -1.59
CA ASP A 81 27.03 1.09 -1.52
C ASP A 81 27.02 2.40 -0.73
N ARG A 82 25.99 3.24 -0.90
CA ARG A 82 25.81 4.48 -0.13
C ARG A 82 25.69 4.25 1.38
N VAL A 83 25.05 3.15 1.79
CA VAL A 83 24.82 2.82 3.21
C VAL A 83 26.02 2.06 3.80
N SER A 84 26.79 1.37 2.96
CA SER A 84 27.87 0.46 3.38
C SER A 84 29.01 1.12 4.17
N SER A 85 29.24 2.42 4.01
CA SER A 85 30.34 3.15 4.67
C SER A 85 30.28 3.16 6.21
N LYS A 86 29.11 2.89 6.81
CA LYS A 86 28.90 2.91 8.26
C LYS A 86 28.49 1.56 8.84
N MET A 87 28.61 0.48 8.07
CA MET A 87 28.11 -0.85 8.45
C MET A 87 29.22 -1.89 8.54
N THR A 88 29.03 -2.88 9.40
CA THR A 88 29.87 -4.08 9.42
C THR A 88 29.51 -5.00 8.25
N GLU A 89 30.42 -5.90 7.89
CA GLU A 89 30.22 -6.83 6.76
C GLU A 89 28.99 -7.73 6.97
N SER A 90 28.72 -8.15 8.22
CA SER A 90 27.53 -8.93 8.56
C SER A 90 26.22 -8.14 8.36
N GLN A 91 26.23 -6.85 8.70
CA GLN A 91 25.08 -5.96 8.46
C GLN A 91 24.88 -5.72 6.97
N LYS A 92 25.96 -5.56 6.20
CA LYS A 92 25.91 -5.40 4.75
C LYS A 92 25.30 -6.62 4.07
N GLN A 93 25.69 -7.83 4.48
CA GLN A 93 25.11 -9.07 3.96
C GLN A 93 23.62 -9.21 4.31
N ASN A 94 23.22 -8.86 5.53
CA ASN A 94 21.82 -8.89 5.93
C ASN A 94 20.98 -7.88 5.14
N LEU A 95 21.50 -6.67 4.92
CA LEU A 95 20.86 -5.66 4.10
C LEU A 95 20.70 -6.13 2.65
N LYS A 96 21.75 -6.73 2.07
CA LYS A 96 21.68 -7.31 0.71
C LYS A 96 20.58 -8.37 0.60
N LYS A 97 20.48 -9.28 1.56
CA LYS A 97 19.41 -10.29 1.61
C LYS A 97 18.02 -9.65 1.71
N LEU A 98 17.89 -8.60 2.51
CA LEU A 98 16.62 -7.89 2.67
C LEU A 98 16.18 -7.19 1.39
N VAL A 99 17.11 -6.52 0.71
CA VAL A 99 16.84 -5.81 -0.56
C VAL A 99 16.47 -6.80 -1.67
N ILE A 100 17.18 -7.93 -1.79
CA ILE A 100 16.83 -8.98 -2.76
C ILE A 100 15.44 -9.54 -2.47
N LYS A 101 15.11 -9.78 -1.19
CA LYS A 101 13.80 -10.32 -0.80
C LYS A 101 12.64 -9.40 -1.16
N TYR A 102 12.86 -8.08 -1.16
CA TYR A 102 11.84 -7.06 -1.44
C TYR A 102 12.20 -6.24 -2.68
N GLN A 103 12.83 -6.87 -3.69
CA GLN A 103 13.22 -6.17 -4.91
C GLN A 103 12.01 -5.75 -5.75
N ASP A 104 10.89 -6.45 -5.60
CA ASP A 104 9.62 -6.27 -6.32
C ASP A 104 8.88 -4.98 -5.94
N ILE A 105 9.10 -4.48 -4.72
CA ILE A 105 8.50 -3.21 -4.26
C ILE A 105 9.34 -1.98 -4.63
N VAL A 106 10.57 -2.17 -5.10
CA VAL A 106 11.44 -1.07 -5.52
C VAL A 106 11.28 -0.85 -7.01
N LEU A 107 10.99 0.39 -7.40
CA LEU A 107 10.84 0.75 -8.80
C LEU A 107 12.20 0.68 -9.50
N GLY A 108 12.30 -0.17 -10.53
CA GLY A 108 13.46 -0.22 -11.41
C GLY A 108 13.52 0.98 -12.39
N PRO A 109 14.63 1.16 -13.11
CA PRO A 109 14.79 2.23 -14.10
C PRO A 109 13.73 2.18 -15.22
N ASP A 110 13.32 0.97 -15.61
CA ASP A 110 12.24 0.76 -16.59
C ASP A 110 10.89 0.43 -15.90
N GLY A 111 10.84 0.58 -14.57
CA GLY A 111 9.68 0.26 -13.77
C GLY A 111 8.55 1.28 -13.99
N LYS A 112 7.33 0.79 -14.19
CA LYS A 112 6.14 1.64 -14.24
C LYS A 112 5.65 1.97 -12.84
N LEU A 113 5.29 3.23 -12.60
CA LEU A 113 4.67 3.64 -11.35
C LEU A 113 3.39 2.81 -11.09
N GLY A 114 3.25 2.28 -9.88
CA GLY A 114 2.08 1.50 -9.51
C GLY A 114 0.80 2.36 -9.51
N LYS A 115 -0.31 1.78 -9.99
CA LYS A 115 -1.65 2.37 -9.90
C LYS A 115 -2.53 1.45 -9.05
N THR A 116 -3.36 2.04 -8.18
CA THR A 116 -4.36 1.30 -7.42
C THR A 116 -5.75 1.85 -7.69
N ASP A 117 -6.71 0.95 -7.92
CA ASP A 117 -8.13 1.29 -8.04
C ASP A 117 -8.90 1.07 -6.73
N ILE A 118 -8.21 0.70 -5.64
CA ILE A 118 -8.82 0.38 -4.33
C ILE A 118 -9.56 1.59 -3.75
N VAL A 119 -9.01 2.79 -3.91
CA VAL A 119 -9.63 4.05 -3.46
C VAL A 119 -9.52 5.07 -4.58
N ARG A 120 -10.66 5.66 -4.95
CA ARG A 120 -10.72 6.87 -5.77
C ARG A 120 -11.10 8.02 -4.86
N HIS A 121 -10.25 9.02 -4.75
CA HIS A 121 -10.52 10.19 -3.91
C HIS A 121 -11.44 11.16 -4.66
N PRO A 122 -12.72 11.33 -4.28
CA PRO A 122 -13.55 12.39 -4.84
C PRO A 122 -13.02 13.73 -4.35
N ILE A 123 -12.80 14.69 -5.25
CA ILE A 123 -12.46 16.06 -4.87
C ILE A 123 -13.79 16.81 -4.74
N ASP A 124 -14.18 17.16 -3.51
CA ASP A 124 -15.39 17.94 -3.25
C ASP A 124 -15.14 19.42 -3.58
N THR A 125 -15.64 19.87 -4.72
CA THR A 125 -15.57 21.28 -5.13
C THR A 125 -16.77 22.11 -4.63
N GLY A 126 -17.70 21.51 -3.89
CA GLY A 126 -18.93 22.14 -3.43
C GLY A 126 -19.73 22.77 -4.56
N ASN A 127 -20.22 24.00 -4.35
CA ASN A 127 -20.96 24.79 -5.35
C ASN A 127 -20.06 25.70 -6.21
N THR A 128 -18.75 25.47 -6.22
CA THR A 128 -17.80 26.34 -6.93
C THR A 128 -17.87 26.06 -8.43
N LYS A 129 -18.06 27.11 -9.24
CA LYS A 129 -18.04 27.00 -10.70
C LYS A 129 -16.61 26.76 -11.21
N PRO A 130 -16.40 25.96 -12.27
CA PRO A 130 -15.08 25.80 -12.87
C PRO A 130 -14.46 27.15 -13.29
N VAL A 131 -13.19 27.34 -12.97
CA VAL A 131 -12.45 28.55 -13.32
C VAL A 131 -11.46 28.24 -14.44
N LYS A 132 -11.63 28.87 -15.59
CA LYS A 132 -10.71 28.74 -16.72
C LYS A 132 -9.58 29.76 -16.56
N ILE A 133 -8.35 29.27 -16.36
CA ILE A 133 -7.14 30.10 -16.30
C ILE A 133 -6.32 29.84 -17.57
N PRO A 134 -5.98 30.85 -18.37
CA PRO A 134 -5.11 30.66 -19.53
C PRO A 134 -3.70 30.21 -19.07
N PRO A 135 -3.09 29.20 -19.71
CA PRO A 135 -1.73 28.78 -19.37
C PRO A 135 -0.74 29.94 -19.51
N ARG A 136 0.20 30.04 -18.56
CA ARG A 136 1.29 31.02 -18.66
C ARG A 136 2.22 30.65 -19.82
N ARG A 137 2.69 31.65 -20.57
CA ARG A 137 3.69 31.44 -21.62
C ARG A 137 4.97 30.85 -21.02
N VAL A 138 5.38 29.69 -21.54
CA VAL A 138 6.64 29.05 -21.17
C VAL A 138 7.79 29.66 -21.99
N PRO A 139 8.92 30.06 -21.36
CA PRO A 139 10.14 30.45 -22.05
C PRO A 139 10.65 29.38 -23.03
N ILE A 140 11.22 29.80 -24.17
CA ILE A 140 11.64 28.89 -25.26
C ILE A 140 12.59 27.79 -24.78
N LYS A 141 13.51 28.11 -23.84
CA LYS A 141 14.46 27.14 -23.28
C LYS A 141 13.79 26.01 -22.49
N GLN A 142 12.67 26.28 -21.86
CA GLN A 142 11.93 25.32 -21.02
C GLN A 142 10.91 24.52 -21.82
N ARG A 143 10.45 25.03 -22.97
CA ARG A 143 9.47 24.31 -23.82
C ARG A 143 9.96 22.92 -24.20
N LYS A 144 11.21 22.80 -24.65
CA LYS A 144 11.79 21.50 -25.05
C LYS A 144 11.71 20.46 -23.94
N VAL A 145 11.98 20.85 -22.70
CA VAL A 145 11.95 19.94 -21.54
C VAL A 145 10.52 19.53 -21.21
N ILE A 146 9.57 20.48 -21.26
CA ILE A 146 8.16 20.20 -21.01
C ILE A 146 7.59 19.27 -22.07
N ASP A 147 7.89 19.53 -23.35
CA ASP A 147 7.41 18.71 -24.46
C ASP A 147 7.95 17.28 -24.33
N GLN A 148 9.24 17.11 -23.99
CA GLN A 148 9.84 15.80 -23.73
C GLN A 148 9.16 15.03 -22.58
N GLU A 149 8.86 15.71 -21.47
CA GLU A 149 8.22 15.07 -20.32
C GLU A 149 6.78 14.66 -20.61
N LEU A 150 6.05 15.48 -21.37
CA LEU A 150 4.68 15.17 -21.79
C LEU A 150 4.64 13.96 -22.73
N ASP A 151 5.62 13.82 -23.62
CA ASP A 151 5.71 12.66 -24.51
C ASP A 151 5.96 11.36 -23.70
N LEU A 152 6.83 11.41 -22.68
CA LEU A 152 7.08 10.28 -21.76
C LEU A 152 5.81 9.84 -20.99
N GLU A 153 4.98 10.79 -20.56
CA GLU A 153 3.71 10.49 -19.88
C GLU A 153 2.66 9.87 -20.81
N ASN A 154 2.68 10.20 -22.11
CA ASN A 154 1.70 9.69 -23.07
C ASN A 154 2.02 8.27 -23.53
N ASP A 155 3.29 7.92 -23.66
CA ASP A 155 3.73 6.56 -24.02
C ASP A 155 3.56 5.54 -22.89
N THR A 156 3.40 6.01 -21.64
CA THR A 156 3.24 5.16 -20.45
C THR A 156 1.78 4.86 -20.08
N LYS A 157 0.80 5.55 -20.68
CA LYS A 157 -0.65 5.34 -20.50
C LYS A 157 -1.22 4.27 -21.41
#